data_AF-A0A7W3XQK1-F1
#
_entry.id   AF-A0A7W3XQK1-F1
#
_cell.length_a   1.000
_cell.length_b   1.000
_cell.length_c   1.000
_cell.angle_alpha   90.00
_cell.angle_beta   90.00
_cell.angle_gamma   90.00
#
_symmetry.space_group_name_H-M   'P 1'
#
loop_
_entity.id
_entity.type
_entity.pdbx_description
1 polymer ?
#
loop_
_entity_poly.entity_id
_entity_poly.type
_entity_poly.pdbx_seq_one_letter_code
_entity_poly.pdbx_strand_id
1 'polypeptide(L)'
;MQLRACHYDDNSDILTVVDSDGIIYRYNCYEIENSMEMHTAARSRLRWLKENEPYAFAELVTQRDLKQFAKEYSREYLKQQTELEEQLTVHFQDKAYAQAIAMNS
;
A
#
# COMPACT_ATOMS: atom_id res chain seq x y z
N MET A 1 -4.12 9.46 -20.70
CA MET A 1 -2.92 10.32 -20.64
C MET A 1 -1.70 9.42 -20.63
N GLN A 2 -0.65 9.76 -21.38
CA GLN A 2 0.60 9.02 -21.36
C GLN A 2 1.66 9.81 -20.59
N LEU A 3 2.23 9.20 -19.54
CA LEU A 3 3.23 9.85 -18.68
C LEU A 3 4.57 9.93 -19.41
N ARG A 4 5.23 11.09 -19.36
CA ARG A 4 6.59 11.28 -19.89
C ARG A 4 7.62 11.42 -18.78
N ALA A 5 7.29 12.20 -17.77
CA ALA A 5 8.14 12.42 -16.61
C ALA A 5 7.29 12.77 -15.39
N CYS A 6 7.84 12.54 -14.21
CA CYS A 6 7.23 12.98 -12.96
C CYS A 6 8.31 13.33 -11.93
N HIS A 7 7.94 14.15 -10.96
CA HIS A 7 8.75 14.48 -9.81
C HIS A 7 7.84 14.69 -8.61
N TYR A 8 8.18 14.03 -7.50
CA TYR A 8 7.55 14.25 -6.20
C TYR A 8 8.46 15.15 -5.36
N ASP A 9 7.89 16.21 -4.78
CA ASP A 9 8.55 17.08 -3.81
C ASP A 9 7.98 16.83 -2.42
N ASP A 10 8.80 16.27 -1.54
CA ASP A 10 8.43 15.93 -0.17
C ASP A 10 8.20 17.17 0.72
N ASN A 11 8.75 18.32 0.36
CA ASN A 11 8.57 19.54 1.15
C ASN A 11 7.16 20.12 0.97
N SER A 12 6.62 20.04 -0.23
CA SER A 12 5.29 20.55 -0.57
C SER A 12 4.21 19.48 -0.67
N ASP A 13 4.60 18.19 -0.61
CA ASP A 13 3.74 17.03 -0.89
C ASP A 13 3.00 17.15 -2.25
N ILE A 14 3.70 17.72 -3.23
CA ILE A 14 3.21 17.92 -4.59
C ILE A 14 3.86 16.91 -5.53
N LEU A 15 3.02 16.19 -6.28
CA LEU A 15 3.44 15.42 -7.44
C LEU A 15 3.28 16.28 -8.70
N THR A 16 4.39 16.57 -9.37
CA THR A 16 4.41 17.19 -10.69
C THR A 16 4.51 16.09 -11.76
N VAL A 17 3.61 16.12 -12.73
CA VAL A 17 3.56 15.17 -13.85
C VAL A 17 3.65 15.94 -15.17
N VAL A 18 4.44 15.43 -16.10
CA VAL A 18 4.52 15.91 -17.47
C VAL A 18 4.03 14.80 -18.39
N ASP A 19 3.02 15.11 -19.21
CA ASP A 19 2.52 14.17 -20.21
C ASP A 19 3.37 14.16 -21.49
N SER A 20 3.00 13.28 -22.44
CA SER A 20 3.64 13.18 -23.75
C SER A 20 3.60 14.47 -24.57
N ASP A 21 2.55 15.27 -24.38
CA ASP A 21 2.33 16.54 -25.09
C ASP A 21 3.08 17.70 -24.42
N GLY A 22 3.73 17.44 -23.28
CA GLY A 22 4.49 18.42 -22.51
C GLY A 22 3.62 19.26 -21.57
N ILE A 23 2.35 18.90 -21.38
CA ILE A 23 1.46 19.57 -20.43
C ILE A 23 1.86 19.15 -19.02
N ILE A 24 1.92 20.13 -18.13
CA ILE A 24 2.32 19.95 -16.73
C ILE A 24 1.08 19.94 -15.85
N TYR A 25 0.94 18.87 -15.07
CA TYR A 25 -0.08 18.72 -14.03
C TYR A 25 0.59 18.71 -12.66
N ARG A 26 -0.08 19.30 -11.67
CA ARG A 26 0.36 19.30 -10.28
C ARG A 26 -0.75 18.73 -9.43
N TYR A 27 -0.43 17.72 -8.65
CA TYR A 27 -1.35 17.01 -7.79
C TYR A 27 -0.94 17.21 -6.34
N ASN A 28 -1.90 17.60 -5.50
CA ASN A 28 -1.72 17.63 -4.06
C ASN A 28 -1.92 16.22 -3.51
N CYS A 29 -0.83 15.56 -3.12
CA CYS A 29 -0.87 14.17 -2.68
C CYS A 29 -1.65 14.00 -1.38
N TYR A 30 -1.51 14.93 -0.44
CA TYR A 30 -2.25 14.96 0.82
C TYR A 30 -3.77 14.97 0.60
N GLU A 31 -4.26 15.82 -0.31
CA GLU A 31 -5.68 15.88 -0.63
C GLU A 31 -6.18 14.60 -1.30
N ILE A 32 -5.39 14.02 -2.21
CA ILE A 32 -5.71 12.74 -2.85
C ILE A 32 -5.83 11.64 -1.80
N GLU A 33 -4.85 11.49 -0.91
CA GLU A 33 -4.83 10.46 0.14
C GLU A 33 -5.97 10.60 1.15
N ASN A 34 -6.35 11.84 1.50
CA ASN A 34 -7.46 12.09 2.42
C ASN A 34 -8.85 11.94 1.78
N SER A 35 -8.94 12.05 0.46
CA SER A 35 -10.21 11.84 -0.26
C SER A 35 -10.66 10.38 -0.31
N MET A 36 -9.80 9.45 0.09
CA MET A 36 -10.07 8.01 0.04
C MET A 36 -10.05 7.38 1.42
N GLU A 37 -11.10 6.62 1.71
CA GLU A 37 -11.12 5.68 2.84
C GLU A 37 -10.28 4.44 2.47
N MET A 38 -9.25 4.14 3.27
CA MET A 38 -8.35 3.02 3.04
C MET A 38 -7.75 2.53 4.35
N HIS A 39 -7.28 1.28 4.38
CA HIS A 39 -6.57 0.73 5.53
C HIS A 39 -5.20 1.39 5.70
N THR A 40 -4.70 1.46 6.94
CA THR A 40 -3.39 2.06 7.27
C THR A 40 -2.24 1.45 6.47
N ALA A 41 -2.28 0.14 6.21
CA ALA A 41 -1.26 -0.54 5.39
C ALA A 41 -1.21 -0.03 3.94
N ALA A 42 -2.38 0.19 3.32
CA ALA A 42 -2.45 0.74 1.97
C ALA A 42 -1.95 2.20 1.93
N ARG A 43 -2.28 2.98 2.97
CA ARG A 43 -1.76 4.35 3.10
C ARG A 43 -0.24 4.39 3.23
N SER A 44 0.34 3.52 4.06
CA SER A 44 1.80 3.38 4.16
C SER A 44 2.45 2.95 2.85
N ARG A 45 1.79 2.05 2.09
CA ARG A 45 2.28 1.64 0.77
C ARG A 45 2.27 2.78 -0.25
N LEU A 46 1.19 3.56 -0.28
CA LEU A 46 1.11 4.74 -1.16
C LEU A 46 2.18 5.76 -0.83
N ARG A 47 2.41 6.04 0.46
CA ARG A 47 3.50 6.92 0.91
C ARG A 47 4.86 6.43 0.42
N TRP A 48 5.15 5.14 0.60
CA TRP A 48 6.39 4.55 0.10
C TRP A 48 6.54 4.71 -1.42
N LEU A 49 5.46 4.52 -2.19
CA LEU A 49 5.47 4.70 -3.64
C LEU A 49 5.79 6.15 -4.02
N LYS A 50 5.20 7.15 -3.35
CA LYS A 50 5.53 8.56 -3.61
C LYS A 50 7.03 8.85 -3.45
N GLU A 51 7.61 8.36 -2.36
CA GLU A 51 8.99 8.65 -1.95
C GLU A 51 10.02 7.87 -2.78
N ASN A 52 9.72 6.63 -3.18
CA ASN A 52 10.69 5.72 -3.78
C ASN A 52 10.42 5.40 -5.26
N GLU A 53 9.15 5.38 -5.66
CA GLU A 53 8.72 5.04 -7.02
C GLU A 53 7.67 6.05 -7.53
N PRO A 54 8.03 7.36 -7.62
CA PRO A 54 7.07 8.41 -7.93
C PRO A 54 6.40 8.23 -9.30
N TYR A 55 7.05 7.52 -10.22
CA TYR A 55 6.47 7.18 -11.52
C TYR A 55 5.29 6.23 -11.39
N ALA A 56 5.43 5.14 -10.61
CA ALA A 56 4.35 4.21 -10.36
C ALA A 56 3.19 4.89 -9.62
N PHE A 57 3.50 5.76 -8.65
CA PHE A 57 2.47 6.58 -8.00
C PHE A 57 1.76 7.51 -8.99
N ALA A 58 2.51 8.18 -9.86
CA ALA A 58 1.94 9.05 -10.88
C ALA A 58 1.04 8.30 -11.86
N GLU A 59 1.39 7.09 -12.28
CA GLU A 59 0.52 6.24 -13.09
C GLU A 59 -0.81 5.95 -12.38
N LEU A 60 -0.78 5.58 -11.10
CA LEU A 60 -2.00 5.35 -10.31
C LEU A 60 -2.89 6.59 -10.21
N VAL A 61 -2.30 7.77 -10.00
CA VAL A 61 -3.05 9.05 -9.92
C VAL A 61 -3.69 9.37 -11.26
N THR A 62 -2.93 9.21 -12.34
CA THR A 62 -3.33 9.64 -13.68
C THR A 62 -4.29 8.70 -14.37
N GLN A 63 -4.21 7.40 -14.09
CA GLN A 63 -5.15 6.38 -14.53
C GLN A 63 -6.43 6.35 -13.68
N ARG A 64 -6.46 7.07 -12.55
CA ARG A 64 -7.56 7.09 -11.56
C ARG A 64 -7.79 5.74 -10.86
N ASP A 65 -6.79 4.86 -10.87
CA ASP A 65 -6.86 3.53 -10.28
C ASP A 65 -6.44 3.49 -8.81
N LEU A 66 -6.06 4.63 -8.24
CA LEU A 66 -5.55 4.76 -6.88
C LEU A 66 -6.51 4.23 -5.81
N LYS A 67 -7.83 4.45 -5.99
CA LYS A 67 -8.87 3.92 -5.09
C LYS A 67 -8.98 2.40 -5.17
N GLN A 68 -8.91 1.85 -6.38
CA GLN A 68 -8.98 0.40 -6.59
C GLN A 68 -7.73 -0.27 -6.01
N PHE A 69 -6.55 0.27 -6.31
CA PHE A 69 -5.28 -0.16 -5.74
C PHE A 69 -5.32 -0.18 -4.20
N ALA A 70 -5.76 0.92 -3.57
CA ALA A 70 -5.83 1.00 -2.12
C ALA A 70 -6.76 -0.07 -1.51
N LYS A 71 -7.90 -0.33 -2.17
CA LYS A 71 -8.87 -1.35 -1.74
C LYS A 71 -8.30 -2.77 -1.87
N GLU A 72 -7.68 -3.08 -3.00
CA GLU A 72 -7.07 -4.39 -3.24
C GLU A 72 -5.91 -4.66 -2.29
N TYR A 73 -5.02 -3.69 -2.13
CA TYR A 73 -3.89 -3.80 -1.20
C TYR A 73 -4.37 -3.98 0.24
N SER A 74 -5.39 -3.23 0.66
CA SER A 74 -5.99 -3.39 1.99
C SER A 74 -6.54 -4.81 2.20
N ARG A 75 -7.23 -5.35 1.18
CA ARG A 75 -7.82 -6.69 1.25
C ARG A 75 -6.76 -7.78 1.33
N GLU A 76 -5.74 -7.72 0.47
CA GLU A 76 -4.67 -8.72 0.46
C GLU A 76 -3.86 -8.68 1.76
N TYR A 77 -3.61 -7.47 2.29
CA TYR A 77 -2.94 -7.33 3.58
C TYR A 77 -3.74 -7.99 4.71
N LEU A 78 -5.05 -7.73 4.79
CA LEU A 78 -5.91 -8.34 5.82
C LEU A 78 -5.95 -9.86 5.68
N LYS A 79 -5.99 -10.37 4.44
CA LYS A 79 -5.94 -11.81 4.18
C LYS A 79 -4.62 -12.44 4.68
N GLN A 80 -3.49 -11.83 4.35
CA GLN A 80 -2.17 -12.29 4.83
C GLN A 80 -2.07 -12.24 6.35
N GLN A 81 -2.64 -11.21 6.98
CA GLN A 81 -2.70 -11.11 8.43
C GLN A 81 -3.52 -12.25 9.04
N THR A 82 -4.73 -12.52 8.52
CA THR A 82 -5.55 -13.64 9.00
C THR A 82 -4.85 -14.98 8.84
N GLU A 83 -4.26 -15.25 7.67
CA GLU A 83 -3.54 -16.50 7.42
C GLU A 83 -2.35 -16.70 8.38
N LEU A 84 -1.61 -15.62 8.68
CA LEU A 84 -0.50 -15.66 9.62
C LEU A 84 -0.99 -15.92 11.06
N GLU A 85 -2.10 -15.28 11.47
CA GLU A 85 -2.72 -15.48 12.78
C GLU A 85 -3.21 -16.93 12.97
N GLU A 86 -3.82 -17.52 11.92
CA GLU A 86 -4.24 -18.92 11.92
C GLU A 86 -3.04 -19.88 12.06
N GLN A 87 -2.00 -19.69 11.24
CA GLN A 87 -0.78 -20.50 11.31
C GLN A 87 -0.10 -20.41 12.67
N LEU A 88 -0.04 -19.21 13.24
CA LEU A 88 0.56 -18.98 14.55
C LEU A 88 -0.23 -19.68 15.66
N THR A 89 -1.57 -19.64 15.58
CA THR A 89 -2.47 -20.31 16.53
C THR A 89 -2.28 -21.82 16.52
N VAL A 90 -2.26 -22.43 15.32
CA VAL A 90 -2.03 -23.88 15.17
C VAL A 90 -0.67 -24.28 15.74
N HIS A 91 0.39 -23.57 15.38
CA HIS A 91 1.74 -23.88 15.85
C HIS A 91 1.88 -23.79 17.38
N PHE A 92 1.22 -22.83 18.03
CA PHE A 92 1.23 -22.74 19.49
C PHE A 92 0.38 -23.83 20.18
N GLN A 93 -0.75 -24.21 19.58
CA GLN A 93 -1.55 -25.35 20.06
C GLN A 93 -0.75 -26.66 19.98
N ASP A 94 -0.08 -26.92 18.86
CA ASP A 94 0.76 -28.11 18.67
C ASP A 94 1.91 -28.16 19.67
N LYS A 95 2.57 -27.04 19.94
CA LYS A 95 3.62 -26.96 20.97
C LYS A 95 3.11 -27.24 22.37
N ALA A 96 1.95 -26.68 22.73
CA ALA A 96 1.33 -26.94 24.03
C ALA A 96 0.93 -28.41 24.19
N TYR A 97 0.38 -29.01 23.13
CA TYR A 97 0.03 -30.43 23.11
C TYR A 97 1.26 -31.34 23.25
N ALA A 98 2.33 -31.07 22.52
CA ALA A 98 3.58 -31.83 22.61
C ALA A 98 4.22 -31.73 24.01
N GLN A 99 4.18 -30.56 24.64
CA GLN A 99 4.66 -30.38 26.02
C GLN A 99 3.83 -31.16 27.03
N ALA A 100 2.50 -31.19 26.88
CA ALA A 100 1.61 -31.96 27.75
C ALA A 100 1.85 -33.47 27.64
N ILE A 101 2.19 -33.98 26.45
CA ILE A 101 2.56 -35.41 26.29
C ILE A 101 3.89 -35.68 27.01
N ALA A 102 4.91 -34.86 26.79
CA ALA A 102 6.25 -35.06 27.38
C ALA A 102 6.28 -34.97 28.92
N MET A 103 5.33 -34.26 29.54
CA MET A 103 5.19 -34.20 31.00
C MET A 103 4.47 -35.41 31.60
N ASN A 104 3.74 -36.19 30.79
CA ASN A 104 2.95 -37.34 31.23
C ASN A 104 3.57 -38.70 30.84
N SER A 105 4.76 -38.69 30.22
CA SER A 105 5.56 -39.85 29.82
C SER A 105 6.78 -40.01 30.72
#